data_AF-A0A483AN41-F1
#
_entry.id   AF-A0A483AN41-F1
#
_cell.length_a   1.000
_cell.length_b   1.000
_cell.length_c   1.000
_cell.angle_alpha   90.00
_cell.angle_beta   90.00
_cell.angle_gamma   90.00
#
_symmetry.space_group_name_H-M   'P 1'
#
loop_
_entity.id
_entity.type
_entity.pdbx_description
1 polymer ?
#
loop_
_entity_poly.entity_id
_entity_poly.type
_entity_poly.pdbx_seq_one_letter_code
_entity_poly.pdbx_strand_id
1 'polypeptide(L)'
;MDNVTQRQNHISGLSESFTYDALDRLTQSSTTGKIDDVDYSYAVSYQYDINGNILNKADVGDYKYNNVNSTHPHTPNSITGLRINTSNQDRAYTYDANGNMTKNGNKSITWTSFNKPKKFTKGGD
;
A
#
# COMPACT_ATOMS: atom_id res chain seq x y z
N MET A 1 22.53 -10.52 3.88
CA MET A 1 21.31 -10.44 3.06
C MET A 1 20.32 -11.29 3.81
N ASP A 2 19.58 -10.65 4.72
CA ASP A 2 18.86 -11.36 5.79
C ASP A 2 17.35 -11.16 5.65
N ASN A 3 16.89 -10.96 4.41
CA ASN A 3 15.47 -10.83 4.11
C ASN A 3 14.79 -12.20 4.21
N VAL A 4 13.59 -12.22 4.77
CA VAL A 4 12.75 -13.42 4.85
C VAL A 4 12.28 -13.78 3.44
N THR A 5 12.72 -14.90 2.88
CA THR A 5 12.30 -15.34 1.53
C THR A 5 11.09 -16.27 1.56
N GLN A 6 10.77 -16.85 2.72
CA GLN A 6 9.63 -17.74 2.88
C GLN A 6 9.07 -17.73 4.32
N ARG A 7 7.75 -17.88 4.42
CA ARG A 7 7.02 -18.19 5.65
C ARG A 7 6.08 -19.37 5.42
N GLN A 8 6.04 -20.34 6.33
CA GLN A 8 5.14 -21.48 6.24
C GLN A 8 4.23 -21.56 7.47
N ASN A 9 2.93 -21.75 7.23
CA ASN A 9 1.96 -22.07 8.26
C ASN A 9 1.65 -23.57 8.23
N HIS A 10 2.20 -24.30 9.20
CA HIS A 10 2.04 -25.75 9.30
C HIS A 10 0.64 -26.20 9.77
N ILE A 11 -0.16 -25.27 10.32
CA ILE A 11 -1.55 -25.55 10.71
C ILE A 11 -2.45 -25.51 9.48
N SER A 12 -2.30 -24.49 8.63
CA SER A 12 -3.14 -24.31 7.44
C SER A 12 -2.56 -24.90 6.15
N GLY A 13 -1.31 -25.36 6.15
CA GLY A 13 -0.60 -25.84 4.96
C GLY A 13 -0.26 -24.74 3.94
N LEU A 14 -0.38 -23.46 4.30
CA LEU A 14 -0.06 -22.34 3.41
C LEU A 14 1.44 -22.01 3.47
N SER A 15 2.02 -21.71 2.33
CA SER A 15 3.38 -21.19 2.18
C SER A 15 3.34 -19.84 1.47
N GLU A 16 4.01 -18.86 2.03
CA GLU A 16 4.19 -17.55 1.42
C GLU A 16 5.67 -17.34 1.08
N SER A 17 5.94 -16.92 -0.15
CA SER A 17 7.27 -16.60 -0.66
C SER A 17 7.40 -15.11 -0.95
N PHE A 18 8.62 -14.60 -0.81
CA PHE A 18 8.94 -13.18 -0.96
C PHE A 18 10.14 -12.97 -1.88
N THR A 19 10.05 -12.00 -2.78
CA THR A 19 11.18 -11.55 -3.61
C THR A 19 11.49 -10.09 -3.34
N TYR A 20 12.75 -9.72 -3.50
CA TYR A 20 13.26 -8.39 -3.19
C TYR A 20 14.11 -7.86 -4.34
N ASP A 21 14.16 -6.54 -4.50
CA ASP A 21 15.14 -5.90 -5.37
C ASP A 21 16.50 -5.76 -4.67
N ALA A 22 17.48 -5.19 -5.39
CA ALA A 22 18.84 -4.99 -4.88
C ALA A 22 18.95 -3.98 -3.71
N LEU A 23 17.86 -3.27 -3.39
CA LEU A 23 17.75 -2.33 -2.26
C LEU A 23 16.93 -2.93 -1.11
N ASP A 24 16.74 -4.25 -1.09
CA ASP A 24 15.98 -4.99 -0.07
C ASP A 24 14.49 -4.59 0.01
N ARG A 25 13.92 -4.04 -1.06
CA ARG A 25 12.48 -3.70 -1.13
C ARG A 25 11.69 -4.88 -1.69
N LEU A 26 10.57 -5.21 -1.06
CA LEU A 26 9.70 -6.33 -1.46
C LEU A 26 9.09 -6.09 -2.84
N THR A 27 9.42 -6.91 -3.83
CA THR A 27 8.86 -6.83 -5.20
C THR A 27 7.69 -7.77 -5.44
N GLN A 28 7.60 -8.87 -4.67
CA GLN A 28 6.48 -9.80 -4.74
C GLN A 28 6.28 -10.52 -3.41
N SER A 29 5.02 -10.71 -3.01
CA SER A 29 4.59 -11.76 -2.08
C SER A 29 3.68 -12.73 -2.84
N SER A 30 3.87 -14.03 -2.64
CA SER A 30 3.00 -15.07 -3.22
C SER A 30 2.68 -16.13 -2.18
N THR A 31 1.40 -16.25 -1.84
CA THR A 31 0.86 -17.28 -0.97
C THR A 31 0.22 -18.40 -1.79
N THR A 32 0.66 -19.62 -1.54
CA THR A 32 0.12 -20.83 -2.18
C THR A 32 -0.15 -21.91 -1.13
N GLY A 33 -1.07 -22.82 -1.42
CA GLY A 33 -1.30 -24.01 -0.60
C GLY A 33 -2.69 -24.59 -0.82
N LYS A 34 -3.14 -25.42 0.11
CA LYS A 34 -4.44 -26.07 0.05
C LYS A 34 -5.11 -26.01 1.43
N ILE A 35 -6.36 -25.56 1.49
CA ILE A 35 -7.18 -25.57 2.71
C ILE A 35 -8.45 -26.36 2.39
N ASP A 36 -8.75 -27.40 3.17
CA ASP A 36 -9.95 -28.24 2.99
C ASP A 36 -10.15 -28.71 1.53
N ASP A 37 -9.07 -29.20 0.92
CA ASP A 37 -9.01 -29.60 -0.49
C ASP A 37 -9.30 -28.51 -1.54
N VAL A 38 -9.28 -27.24 -1.15
CA VAL A 38 -9.36 -26.08 -2.06
C VAL A 38 -7.99 -25.47 -2.27
N ASP A 39 -7.57 -25.35 -3.54
CA ASP A 39 -6.32 -24.71 -3.91
C ASP A 39 -6.39 -23.20 -3.65
N TYR A 40 -5.36 -22.68 -2.99
CA TYR A 40 -5.17 -21.28 -2.72
C TYR A 40 -3.95 -20.76 -3.48
N SER A 41 -4.13 -19.68 -4.23
CA SER A 41 -3.04 -18.98 -4.92
C SER A 41 -3.35 -17.49 -4.96
N TYR A 42 -2.52 -16.70 -4.30
CA TYR A 42 -2.64 -15.25 -4.26
C TYR A 42 -1.26 -14.62 -4.33
N ALA A 43 -1.08 -13.65 -5.23
CA ALA A 43 0.17 -12.94 -5.39
C ALA A 43 -0.06 -11.43 -5.48
N VAL A 44 0.85 -10.67 -4.87
CA VAL A 44 0.88 -9.21 -4.92
C VAL A 44 2.25 -8.78 -5.40
N SER A 45 2.29 -8.05 -6.52
CA SER A 45 3.51 -7.41 -7.02
C SER A 45 3.58 -5.94 -6.61
N TYR A 46 4.80 -5.46 -6.43
CA TYR A 46 5.12 -4.09 -6.06
C TYR A 46 6.13 -3.52 -7.07
N GLN A 47 5.94 -2.27 -7.45
CA GLN A 47 6.87 -1.53 -8.29
C GLN A 47 7.27 -0.26 -7.56
N TYR A 48 8.55 0.11 -7.66
CA TYR A 48 9.10 1.28 -6.99
C TYR A 48 9.86 2.17 -7.96
N ASP A 49 9.84 3.46 -7.67
CA ASP A 49 10.75 4.44 -8.25
C ASP A 49 12.14 4.29 -7.59
N ILE A 50 13.17 4.85 -8.22
CA ILE A 50 14.54 4.84 -7.73
C ILE A 50 14.68 5.56 -6.37
N ASN A 51 13.82 6.54 -6.11
CA ASN A 51 13.78 7.29 -4.85
C ASN A 51 13.05 6.58 -3.70
N GLY A 52 12.49 5.38 -3.92
CA GLY A 52 11.78 4.62 -2.90
C GLY A 52 10.25 4.77 -2.90
N ASN A 53 9.69 5.71 -3.67
CA ASN A 53 8.24 5.84 -3.82
C ASN A 53 7.68 4.56 -4.48
N ILE A 54 6.53 4.08 -4.00
CA ILE A 54 5.81 2.98 -4.67
C ILE A 54 5.21 3.54 -5.95
N LEU A 55 5.41 2.91 -7.10
CA LEU A 55 4.73 3.27 -8.35
C LEU A 55 3.39 2.53 -8.49
N ASN A 56 3.37 1.25 -8.12
CA ASN A 56 2.20 0.39 -8.19
C ASN A 56 2.25 -0.70 -7.11
N LYS A 57 1.08 -1.05 -6.59
CA LYS A 57 0.86 -2.31 -5.86
C LYS A 57 -0.39 -2.97 -6.42
N ALA A 58 -0.27 -4.20 -6.93
CA ALA A 58 -1.27 -4.80 -7.84
C ALA A 58 -2.71 -4.94 -7.28
N ASP A 59 -2.86 -5.09 -5.96
CA ASP A 59 -4.15 -5.18 -5.25
C ASP A 59 -4.59 -3.82 -4.65
N VAL A 60 -3.86 -2.74 -4.91
CA VAL A 60 -4.16 -1.37 -4.44
C VAL A 60 -4.34 -0.37 -5.57
N GLY A 61 -3.43 -0.35 -6.54
CA GLY A 61 -3.43 0.55 -7.70
C GLY A 61 -2.08 1.26 -7.94
N ASP A 62 -2.12 2.21 -8.86
CA ASP A 62 -1.02 3.10 -9.23
C ASP A 62 -0.97 4.30 -8.30
N TYR A 63 0.19 4.58 -7.74
CA TYR A 63 0.42 5.71 -6.85
C TYR A 63 0.90 6.91 -7.65
N LYS A 64 0.36 8.09 -7.32
CA LYS A 64 0.82 9.38 -7.85
C LYS A 64 1.34 10.25 -6.72
N TYR A 65 2.41 10.96 -7.01
CA TYR A 65 3.11 11.85 -6.09
C TYR A 65 3.18 13.25 -6.67
N ASN A 66 3.48 14.22 -5.81
CA ASN A 66 3.79 15.57 -6.26
C ASN A 66 5.12 15.56 -7.03
N ASN A 67 5.36 16.61 -7.83
CA ASN A 67 6.66 16.78 -8.49
C ASN A 67 7.77 16.85 -7.43
N VAL A 68 8.97 16.38 -7.77
CA VAL A 68 10.15 16.33 -6.89
C VAL A 68 10.51 17.68 -6.25
N ASN A 69 10.16 18.80 -6.91
CA ASN A 69 10.42 20.16 -6.40
C ASN A 69 9.20 20.81 -5.70
N SER A 70 8.10 20.09 -5.57
CA SER A 70 6.90 20.55 -4.86
C SER A 70 6.98 20.26 -3.37
N THR A 71 6.09 20.88 -2.59
CA THR A 71 5.92 20.51 -1.18
C THR A 71 5.47 19.05 -1.07
N HIS A 72 6.03 18.33 -0.10
CA HIS A 72 5.70 16.94 0.20
C HIS A 72 5.85 15.97 -1.00
N PRO A 73 7.02 15.93 -1.68
CA PRO A 73 7.22 15.12 -2.89
C PRO A 73 7.14 13.61 -2.64
N HIS A 74 7.28 13.18 -1.38
CA HIS A 74 7.17 11.79 -0.95
C HIS A 74 5.78 11.42 -0.40
N THR A 75 4.83 12.36 -0.45
CA THR A 75 3.44 12.06 -0.08
C THR A 75 2.65 11.66 -1.32
N PRO A 76 1.98 10.49 -1.32
CA PRO A 76 1.10 10.13 -2.43
C PRO A 76 -0.11 11.07 -2.40
N ASN A 77 -0.41 11.72 -3.53
CA ASN A 77 -1.56 12.61 -3.68
C ASN A 77 -2.78 11.87 -4.24
N SER A 78 -2.58 10.76 -4.95
CA SER A 78 -3.65 9.86 -5.34
C SER A 78 -3.18 8.43 -5.52
N ILE A 79 -4.15 7.51 -5.45
CA ILE A 79 -4.01 6.14 -5.93
C ILE A 79 -5.15 5.89 -6.91
N THR A 80 -4.84 5.39 -8.09
CA THR A 80 -5.82 5.13 -9.15
C THR A 80 -5.68 3.73 -9.71
N GLY A 81 -6.72 3.23 -10.39
CA GLY A 81 -6.63 2.04 -11.22
C GLY A 81 -7.25 0.80 -10.60
N LEU A 82 -7.50 -0.19 -11.48
CA LEU A 82 -8.17 -1.43 -11.14
C LEU A 82 -7.32 -2.25 -10.18
N ARG A 83 -7.94 -2.64 -9.07
CA ARG A 83 -7.38 -3.61 -8.14
C ARG A 83 -7.70 -4.99 -8.67
N ILE A 84 -6.73 -5.90 -8.64
CA ILE A 84 -7.04 -7.31 -8.91
C ILE A 84 -8.13 -7.75 -7.91
N ASN A 85 -9.23 -8.30 -8.44
CA ASN A 85 -10.40 -8.81 -7.70
C ASN A 85 -11.30 -7.79 -6.97
N THR A 86 -11.20 -6.48 -7.22
CA THR A 86 -12.18 -5.52 -6.68
C THR A 86 -12.55 -4.41 -7.67
N SER A 87 -13.63 -3.68 -7.38
CA SER A 87 -13.99 -2.45 -8.11
C SER A 87 -12.89 -1.39 -8.01
N ASN A 88 -12.87 -0.47 -8.98
CA ASN A 88 -11.98 0.69 -8.93
C ASN A 88 -12.23 1.49 -7.65
N GLN A 89 -11.17 1.87 -6.97
CA GLN A 89 -11.22 2.63 -5.72
C GLN A 89 -10.17 3.74 -5.80
N ASP A 90 -10.41 4.67 -6.71
CA ASP A 90 -9.61 5.88 -6.83
C ASP A 90 -9.68 6.65 -5.50
N ARG A 91 -8.53 7.08 -5.03
CA ARG A 91 -8.38 7.81 -3.76
C ARG A 91 -7.57 9.04 -4.02
N ALA A 92 -8.04 10.17 -3.48
CA ALA A 92 -7.28 11.39 -3.40
C ALA A 92 -6.88 11.65 -1.94
N TYR A 93 -5.68 12.18 -1.77
CA TYR A 93 -5.10 12.52 -0.48
C TYR A 93 -4.72 13.99 -0.47
N THR A 94 -4.96 14.65 0.67
CA THR A 94 -4.47 16.00 0.92
C THR A 94 -3.73 16.04 2.23
N TYR A 95 -2.81 16.99 2.35
CA TYR A 95 -1.93 17.13 3.51
C TYR A 95 -1.91 18.58 3.97
N ASP A 96 -1.67 18.80 5.25
CA ASP A 96 -1.34 20.13 5.77
C ASP A 96 0.15 20.47 5.50
N ALA A 97 0.57 21.68 5.88
CA ALA A 97 1.96 22.13 5.69
C ALA A 97 2.99 21.26 6.43
N ASN A 98 2.60 20.61 7.53
CA ASN A 98 3.47 19.72 8.31
C ASN A 98 3.55 18.31 7.72
N GLY A 99 2.82 18.02 6.63
CA GLY A 99 2.78 16.72 6.00
C GLY A 99 1.79 15.75 6.65
N ASN A 100 0.91 16.22 7.53
CA ASN A 100 -0.13 15.37 8.09
C ASN A 100 -1.27 15.21 7.08
N MET A 101 -1.71 13.98 6.83
CA MET A 101 -2.85 13.71 5.95
C MET A 101 -4.13 14.30 6.53
N THR A 102 -4.82 15.14 5.77
CA THR A 102 -6.09 15.80 6.16
C THR A 102 -7.30 15.20 5.45
N LYS A 103 -7.11 14.57 4.27
CA LYS A 103 -8.14 13.81 3.57
C LYS A 103 -7.62 12.50 2.99
N ASN A 104 -8.51 11.51 2.97
CA ASN A 104 -8.36 10.21 2.32
C ASN A 104 -9.71 9.83 1.70
N GLY A 105 -9.92 10.19 0.44
CA GLY A 105 -11.23 10.07 -0.20
C GLY A 105 -12.31 10.84 0.58
N ASN A 106 -13.39 10.16 0.95
CA ASN A 106 -14.47 10.74 1.76
C ASN A 106 -14.14 10.86 3.26
N LYS A 107 -12.93 10.47 3.70
CA LYS A 107 -12.52 10.59 5.11
C LYS A 107 -11.73 11.88 5.33
N SER A 108 -12.07 12.60 6.39
CA SER A 108 -11.33 13.76 6.88
C SER A 108 -10.63 13.45 8.21
N ILE A 109 -9.44 14.00 8.41
CA ILE A 109 -8.62 13.81 9.61
C ILE A 109 -8.29 15.20 10.19
N THR A 110 -8.53 15.38 11.48
CA THR A 110 -8.09 16.58 12.22
C THR A 110 -6.94 16.24 13.15
N TRP A 111 -6.06 17.20 13.40
CA TRP A 111 -4.81 17.01 14.13
C TRP A 111 -4.76 17.91 15.37
N THR A 112 -4.04 17.46 16.39
CA THR A 112 -3.71 18.27 17.56
C THR A 112 -2.60 19.27 17.21
N SER A 113 -2.38 20.28 18.05
CA SER A 113 -1.28 21.25 17.90
C SER A 113 0.13 20.63 17.97
N PHE A 114 0.24 19.37 18.41
CA PHE A 114 1.48 18.60 18.51
C PHE A 114 1.53 17.44 17.51
N ASN A 115 0.87 17.58 16.35
CA ASN A 115 0.91 16.66 15.22
C ASN A 115 0.53 15.21 15.55
N LYS A 116 -0.58 15.02 16.27
CA LYS A 116 -1.22 13.69 16.46
C LYS A 116 -2.64 13.69 15.90
N PRO A 117 -3.13 12.58 15.32
CA PRO A 117 -4.51 12.49 14.86
C PRO A 117 -5.46 12.69 16.05
N LYS A 118 -6.41 13.61 15.90
CA LYS A 118 -7.42 13.94 16.91
C LYS A 118 -8.76 13.28 16.60
N LYS A 119 -9.19 13.30 15.33
CA LYS A 119 -10.48 12.74 14.91
C LYS A 119 -10.44 12.31 13.45
N PHE A 120 -11.14 11.23 13.17
CA PHE A 120 -11.47 10.77 11.82
C PHE A 120 -12.98 10.92 11.62
N THR A 121 -13.39 11.48 10.48
CA THR A 121 -14.80 11.58 10.08
C THR A 121 -14.93 10.97 8.68
N LYS A 122 -15.87 10.04 8.49
CA LYS A 122 -16.26 9.56 7.16
C LYS A 122 -17.43 10.43 6.67
N GLY A 123 -17.32 11.04 5.50
CA GLY A 123 -18.45 11.69 4.82
C GLY A 123 -19.53 10.67 4.47
N GLY A 124 -20.79 11.10 4.46
CA GLY A 124 -21.92 10.25 4.06
C GLY A 124 -21.71 9.66 2.67
N ASP A 125 -22.17 8.42 2.49
CA ASP A 125 -22.18 7.71 1.21
C ASP A 125 -23.27 8.25 0.29
#